data_AF-A0A958IYC1-F1
#
_entry.id   AF-A0A958IYC1-F1
#
_cell.length_a   1.000
_cell.length_b   1.000
_cell.length_c   1.000
_cell.angle_alpha   90.00
_cell.angle_beta   90.00
_cell.angle_gamma   90.00
#
_symmetry.space_group_name_H-M   'P 1'
#
loop_
_entity.id
_entity.type
_entity.pdbx_description
1 polymer ?
#
loop_
_entity_poly.entity_id
_entity_poly.type
_entity_poly.pdbx_seq_one_letter_code
_entity_poly.pdbx_strand_id
1 'polypeptide(L)'
;MKLTDQQLAIIQHLEGPALVFAVAGAGKTTCMVHRIRNMIAQQICQPQQILATSFNNSAVADIVGQLQRLNVPAGSNGVDCRTLHSLGFRVIRGAVQRGFLDKNWLRNTGEDNLTGMLIGKTLTQMAIQDGTDITELDVDREDLKNQISIWKGNLAYADLEAAGLPEAARHIASAAKHENGQYLRAYKIFEQLRTQQFIITFDDMLMMGWELLIRHPEILQSAQDNYR
;
A
#
# COMPACT_ATOMS: atom_id res chain seq x y z
N MET A 1 -29.66 3.85 18.36
CA MET A 1 -29.74 3.71 16.89
C MET A 1 -30.49 2.43 16.58
N LYS A 2 -31.48 2.45 15.68
CA LYS A 2 -32.18 1.25 15.22
C LYS A 2 -31.41 0.69 14.01
N LEU A 3 -30.88 -0.53 14.13
CA LEU A 3 -30.14 -1.22 13.07
C LEU A 3 -31.11 -2.08 12.25
N THR A 4 -30.82 -2.29 10.96
CA THR A 4 -31.57 -3.25 10.13
C THR A 4 -31.08 -4.67 10.36
N ASP A 5 -31.86 -5.67 9.93
CA ASP A 5 -31.48 -7.09 10.06
C ASP A 5 -30.17 -7.40 9.31
N GLN A 6 -29.95 -6.78 8.15
CA GLN A 6 -28.70 -6.93 7.40
C GLN A 6 -27.51 -6.30 8.13
N GLN A 7 -27.69 -5.14 8.77
CA GLN A 7 -26.65 -4.50 9.57
C GLN A 7 -26.32 -5.34 10.81
N LEU A 8 -27.34 -5.91 11.46
CA LEU A 8 -27.17 -6.83 12.58
C LEU A 8 -26.42 -8.09 12.15
N ALA A 9 -26.74 -8.68 11.00
CA ALA A 9 -26.02 -9.83 10.46
C ALA A 9 -24.53 -9.53 10.25
N ILE A 10 -24.18 -8.36 9.72
CA ILE A 10 -22.77 -7.92 9.59
C ILE A 10 -22.09 -7.81 10.96
N ILE A 11 -22.78 -7.24 11.95
CA ILE A 11 -22.24 -7.04 13.31
C ILE A 11 -22.07 -8.36 14.06
N GLN A 12 -22.94 -9.33 13.81
CA GLN A 12 -22.92 -10.66 14.42
C GLN A 12 -21.97 -11.64 13.73
N HIS A 13 -21.42 -11.29 12.56
CA HIS A 13 -20.40 -12.08 11.89
C HIS A 13 -19.04 -11.93 12.58
N LEU A 14 -18.65 -12.89 13.41
CA LEU A 14 -17.46 -12.78 14.27
C LEU A 14 -16.22 -13.50 13.74
N GLU A 15 -16.39 -14.53 12.90
CA GLU A 15 -15.30 -15.41 12.47
C GLU A 15 -15.34 -15.67 10.96
N GLY A 16 -14.17 -15.90 10.38
CA GLY A 16 -14.03 -16.22 8.96
C GLY A 16 -14.27 -15.03 8.02
N PRO A 17 -14.04 -15.24 6.71
CA PRO A 17 -14.16 -14.19 5.71
C PRO A 17 -15.61 -13.75 5.52
N ALA A 18 -15.82 -12.46 5.29
CA ALA A 18 -17.11 -11.89 4.91
C ALA A 18 -16.93 -10.83 3.81
N LEU A 19 -17.86 -10.81 2.86
CA LEU A 19 -17.98 -9.79 1.82
C LEU A 19 -19.32 -9.07 1.98
N VAL A 20 -19.27 -7.75 2.15
CA VAL A 20 -20.46 -6.91 2.37
C VAL A 20 -20.68 -6.00 1.17
N PHE A 21 -21.73 -6.26 0.40
CA PHE A 21 -22.21 -5.36 -0.65
C PHE A 21 -23.08 -4.26 -0.05
N ALA A 22 -22.71 -3.00 -0.29
CA ALA A 22 -23.46 -1.87 0.26
C ALA A 22 -23.35 -0.61 -0.60
N VAL A 23 -24.51 -0.02 -0.90
CA VAL A 23 -24.63 1.25 -1.61
C VAL A 23 -24.13 2.43 -0.76
N ALA A 24 -23.96 3.60 -1.38
CA ALA A 24 -23.65 4.84 -0.66
C ALA A 24 -24.71 5.11 0.42
N GLY A 25 -24.28 5.58 1.60
CA GLY A 25 -25.20 5.88 2.71
C GLY A 25 -25.75 4.70 3.49
N ALA A 26 -25.51 3.43 3.09
CA ALA A 26 -26.06 2.25 3.76
C ALA A 26 -25.48 1.95 5.18
N GLY A 27 -24.61 2.81 5.71
CA GLY A 27 -23.99 2.63 7.03
C GLY A 27 -22.83 1.64 7.06
N LYS A 28 -22.07 1.48 5.95
CA LYS A 28 -20.91 0.58 5.85
C LYS A 28 -19.93 0.74 7.02
N THR A 29 -19.44 1.96 7.23
CA THR A 29 -18.49 2.28 8.30
C THR A 29 -19.09 2.00 9.66
N THR A 30 -20.36 2.38 9.88
CA THR A 30 -21.08 2.11 11.13
C THR A 30 -21.18 0.61 11.43
N CYS A 31 -21.53 -0.22 10.44
CA CYS A 31 -21.58 -1.66 10.63
C CYS A 31 -20.21 -2.23 10.97
N MET A 32 -19.15 -1.78 10.29
CA MET A 32 -17.78 -2.22 10.55
C MET A 32 -17.31 -1.88 11.97
N VAL A 33 -17.50 -0.64 12.44
CA VAL A 33 -17.08 -0.26 13.80
C VAL A 33 -17.90 -0.94 14.89
N HIS A 34 -19.21 -1.18 14.64
CA HIS A 34 -20.05 -1.93 15.57
C HIS A 34 -19.68 -3.41 15.60
N ARG A 35 -19.28 -3.99 14.46
CA ARG A 35 -18.70 -5.34 14.39
C ARG A 35 -17.41 -5.43 15.19
N ILE A 36 -16.48 -4.48 15.02
CA ILE A 36 -15.24 -4.39 15.80
C ILE A 36 -15.54 -4.35 17.31
N ARG A 37 -16.46 -3.46 17.73
CA ARG A 37 -16.91 -3.40 19.13
C ARG A 37 -17.45 -4.74 19.61
N ASN A 38 -18.27 -5.42 18.79
CA ASN A 38 -18.87 -6.70 19.14
C ASN A 38 -17.81 -7.81 19.28
N MET A 39 -16.83 -7.88 18.38
CA MET A 39 -15.70 -8.82 18.47
C MET A 39 -14.92 -8.65 19.77
N ILE A 40 -14.63 -7.40 20.16
CA ILE A 40 -13.94 -7.09 21.43
C ILE A 40 -14.82 -7.46 22.63
N ALA A 41 -16.11 -7.11 22.60
CA ALA A 41 -17.04 -7.39 23.70
C ALA A 41 -17.25 -8.91 23.91
N GLN A 42 -17.23 -9.68 22.84
CA GLN A 42 -17.34 -11.15 22.86
C GLN A 42 -15.99 -11.84 23.06
N GLN A 43 -14.92 -11.09 23.34
CA GLN A 43 -13.57 -11.61 23.60
C GLN A 43 -12.97 -12.46 22.46
N ILE A 44 -13.41 -12.22 21.22
CA ILE A 44 -12.88 -12.89 20.02
C ILE A 44 -11.42 -12.46 19.77
N CYS A 45 -11.12 -11.18 20.02
CA CYS A 45 -9.79 -10.60 19.89
C CYS A 45 -9.63 -9.37 20.80
N GLN A 46 -8.37 -9.06 21.14
CA GLN A 46 -8.01 -7.81 21.80
C GLN A 46 -8.03 -6.65 20.80
N PRO A 47 -8.28 -5.40 21.21
CA PRO A 47 -8.30 -4.25 20.30
C PRO A 47 -7.06 -4.13 19.42
N GLN A 48 -5.86 -4.41 19.97
CA GLN A 48 -4.59 -4.30 19.25
C GLN A 48 -4.39 -5.39 18.20
N GLN A 49 -5.23 -6.43 18.23
CA GLN A 49 -5.24 -7.50 17.24
C GLN A 49 -6.14 -7.19 16.03
N ILE A 50 -6.77 -6.00 16.00
CA ILE A 50 -7.66 -5.61 14.91
C ILE A 50 -6.97 -4.56 14.04
N LEU A 51 -6.88 -4.85 12.75
CA LEU A 51 -6.44 -3.92 11.71
C LEU A 51 -7.66 -3.38 10.94
N ALA A 52 -7.84 -2.06 10.93
CA ALA A 52 -8.87 -1.39 10.14
C ALA A 52 -8.22 -0.50 9.08
N THR A 53 -8.39 -0.83 7.80
CA THR A 53 -7.77 -0.10 6.69
C THR A 53 -8.75 0.71 5.85
N SER A 54 -8.29 1.84 5.32
CA SER A 54 -9.02 2.61 4.31
C SER A 54 -8.08 3.23 3.26
N PHE A 55 -8.63 3.94 2.27
CA PHE A 55 -7.86 4.52 1.17
C PHE A 55 -7.23 5.88 1.50
N ASN A 56 -7.83 6.66 2.40
CA ASN A 56 -7.39 8.02 2.70
C ASN A 56 -7.42 8.32 4.21
N ASN A 57 -6.71 9.38 4.59
CA ASN A 57 -6.56 9.77 6.00
C ASN A 57 -7.88 10.25 6.63
N SER A 58 -8.77 10.89 5.86
CA SER A 58 -10.06 11.36 6.37
C SER A 58 -10.99 10.20 6.73
N ALA A 59 -11.01 9.12 5.94
CA ALA A 59 -11.77 7.91 6.25
C ALA A 59 -11.18 7.17 7.46
N VAL A 60 -9.85 7.10 7.58
CA VAL A 60 -9.19 6.56 8.78
C VAL A 60 -9.56 7.37 10.02
N ALA A 61 -9.53 8.69 9.93
CA ALA A 61 -9.92 9.58 11.03
C ALA A 61 -11.40 9.41 11.42
N ASP A 62 -12.30 9.23 10.44
CA ASP A 62 -13.72 8.93 10.71
C ASP A 62 -13.89 7.58 11.42
N ILE A 63 -13.20 6.52 10.98
CA ILE A 63 -13.20 5.21 11.65
C ILE A 63 -12.76 5.37 13.11
N VAL A 64 -11.64 6.05 13.35
CA VAL A 64 -11.12 6.32 14.70
C VAL A 64 -12.15 7.08 15.54
N GLY A 65 -12.74 8.16 15.01
CA GLY A 65 -13.76 8.94 15.71
C GLY A 65 -15.04 8.16 15.99
N GLN A 66 -15.42 7.22 15.12
CA GLN A 66 -16.55 6.31 15.36
C GLN A 66 -16.23 5.27 16.44
N LEU A 67 -15.03 4.68 16.45
CA LEU A 67 -14.59 3.76 17.50
C LEU A 67 -14.55 4.43 18.87
N GLN A 68 -14.02 5.66 18.95
CA GLN A 68 -13.98 6.46 20.17
C GLN A 68 -15.39 6.75 20.72
N ARG A 69 -16.35 7.11 19.85
CA ARG A 69 -17.76 7.28 20.24
C ARG A 69 -18.40 6.01 20.80
N LEU A 70 -17.86 4.84 20.46
CA LEU A 70 -18.29 3.54 20.97
C LEU A 70 -17.48 3.07 22.19
N ASN A 71 -16.62 3.92 22.76
CA ASN A 71 -15.67 3.59 23.82
C ASN A 71 -14.74 2.41 23.47
N VAL A 72 -14.43 2.26 22.18
CA VAL A 72 -13.43 1.29 21.72
C VAL A 72 -12.08 2.00 21.59
N PRO A 73 -11.01 1.52 22.27
CA PRO A 73 -9.68 2.09 22.11
C PRO A 73 -9.22 2.03 20.65
N ALA A 74 -8.70 3.13 20.13
CA ALA A 74 -8.14 3.23 18.79
C ALA A 74 -6.78 3.97 18.84
N GLY A 75 -5.83 3.57 18.00
CA GLY A 75 -4.48 4.13 18.00
C GLY A 75 -3.52 3.38 18.92
N SER A 76 -2.71 4.10 19.71
CA SER A 76 -1.72 3.48 20.60
C SER A 76 -2.44 2.59 21.63
N ASN A 77 -2.12 1.29 21.65
CA ASN A 77 -2.83 0.27 22.45
C ASN A 77 -4.33 0.14 22.13
N GLY A 78 -4.77 0.45 20.91
CA GLY A 78 -6.14 0.22 20.45
C GLY A 78 -6.18 -0.48 19.10
N VAL A 79 -7.35 -0.43 18.45
CA VAL A 79 -7.51 -0.84 17.05
C VAL A 79 -6.52 -0.08 16.17
N ASP A 80 -5.78 -0.82 15.34
CA ASP A 80 -4.80 -0.27 14.42
C ASP A 80 -5.51 0.25 13.16
N CYS A 81 -5.77 1.55 13.11
CA CYS A 81 -6.44 2.19 11.98
C CYS A 81 -5.41 2.85 11.06
N ARG A 82 -5.32 2.42 9.79
CA ARG A 82 -4.30 2.91 8.83
C ARG A 82 -4.83 3.06 7.42
N THR A 83 -4.17 3.88 6.60
CA THR A 83 -4.30 3.73 5.15
C THR A 83 -3.53 2.50 4.67
N LEU A 84 -3.87 1.97 3.50
CA LEU A 84 -3.09 0.88 2.89
C LEU A 84 -1.60 1.27 2.74
N HIS A 85 -1.32 2.49 2.28
CA HIS A 85 0.06 3.00 2.15
C HIS A 85 0.77 3.10 3.51
N SER A 86 0.08 3.60 4.55
CA SER A 86 0.62 3.63 5.92
C SER A 86 0.90 2.24 6.49
N LEU A 87 0.15 1.22 6.04
CA LEU A 87 0.39 -0.18 6.40
C LEU A 87 1.62 -0.73 5.65
N GLY A 88 1.71 -0.52 4.34
CA GLY A 88 2.88 -0.92 3.56
C GLY A 88 4.18 -0.28 4.08
N PHE A 89 4.13 1.01 4.41
CA PHE A 89 5.27 1.69 5.04
C PHE A 89 5.59 1.18 6.44
N ARG A 90 4.60 0.70 7.22
CA ARG A 90 4.85 0.00 8.50
C ARG A 90 5.69 -1.25 8.30
N VAL A 91 5.39 -2.04 7.26
CA VAL A 91 6.15 -3.24 6.91
C VAL A 91 7.59 -2.86 6.57
N ILE A 92 7.78 -1.84 5.72
CA ILE A 92 9.12 -1.35 5.33
C ILE A 92 9.93 -0.90 6.56
N ARG A 93 9.34 -0.09 7.45
CA ARG A 93 10.01 0.32 8.69
C ARG A 93 10.38 -0.85 9.58
N GLY A 94 9.48 -1.83 9.71
CA GLY A 94 9.74 -3.05 10.47
C GLY A 94 10.88 -3.87 9.88
N ALA A 95 10.95 -3.98 8.54
CA ALA A 95 12.04 -4.65 7.84
C ALA A 95 13.39 -3.99 8.11
N VAL A 96 13.46 -2.65 8.07
CA VAL A 96 14.68 -1.90 8.40
C VAL A 96 15.10 -2.13 9.85
N GLN A 97 14.15 -2.05 10.79
CA GLN A 97 14.42 -2.26 12.22
C GLN A 97 14.98 -3.66 12.52
N ARG A 98 14.55 -4.65 11.75
CA ARG A 98 14.99 -6.06 11.88
C ARG A 98 16.22 -6.39 11.03
N GLY A 99 16.75 -5.44 10.26
CA GLY A 99 17.96 -5.61 9.45
C GLY A 99 17.75 -6.29 8.09
N PHE A 100 16.51 -6.47 7.63
CA PHE A 100 16.21 -7.00 6.29
C PHE A 100 16.39 -5.98 5.18
N LEU A 101 16.39 -4.70 5.53
CA LEU A 101 16.49 -3.60 4.58
C LEU A 101 17.45 -2.53 5.10
N ASP A 102 18.27 -1.95 4.22
CA ASP A 102 19.20 -0.88 4.59
C ASP A 102 18.44 0.33 5.16
N LYS A 103 18.94 0.90 6.26
CA LYS A 103 18.36 2.08 6.91
C LYS A 103 18.27 3.33 6.03
N ASN A 104 19.06 3.40 4.95
CA ASN A 104 19.03 4.51 3.99
C ASN A 104 17.68 4.63 3.29
N TRP A 105 16.91 3.54 3.16
CA TRP A 105 15.57 3.53 2.59
C TRP A 105 14.54 4.38 3.36
N LEU A 106 14.80 4.72 4.63
CA LEU A 106 13.91 5.57 5.43
C LEU A 106 14.24 7.07 5.34
N ARG A 107 15.25 7.46 4.55
CA ARG A 107 15.70 8.86 4.46
C ARG A 107 14.80 9.70 3.55
N ASN A 108 14.37 9.13 2.43
CA ASN A 108 13.62 9.83 1.38
C ASN A 108 12.33 9.06 1.07
N THR A 109 11.24 9.39 1.76
CA THR A 109 10.01 8.59 1.70
C THR A 109 8.75 9.44 1.58
N GLY A 110 7.89 9.09 0.61
CA GLY A 110 6.45 9.38 0.69
C GLY A 110 6.01 10.80 0.38
N GLU A 111 6.91 11.66 -0.10
CA GLU A 111 6.54 12.98 -0.60
C GLU A 111 6.25 12.93 -2.11
N ASP A 112 5.12 13.52 -2.54
CA ASP A 112 4.70 13.56 -3.95
C ASP A 112 5.75 14.24 -4.86
N ASN A 113 6.58 15.13 -4.30
CA ASN A 113 7.67 15.79 -5.01
C ASN A 113 8.76 14.81 -5.48
N LEU A 114 8.94 13.66 -4.80
CA LEU A 114 10.00 12.69 -5.10
C LEU A 114 9.72 11.97 -6.41
N THR A 115 8.46 11.60 -6.66
CA THR A 115 8.06 11.00 -7.93
C THR A 115 8.31 11.98 -9.08
N GLY A 116 7.85 13.23 -8.96
CA GLY A 116 8.08 14.24 -9.99
C GLY A 116 9.57 14.53 -10.24
N MET A 117 10.38 14.58 -9.19
CA MET A 117 11.83 14.71 -9.31
C MET A 117 12.45 13.51 -10.06
N LEU A 118 12.09 12.28 -9.68
CA LEU A 118 12.59 11.06 -10.34
C LEU A 118 12.18 11.00 -11.81
N ILE A 119 10.95 11.38 -12.15
CA ILE A 119 10.48 11.48 -13.54
C ILE A 119 11.34 12.49 -14.31
N GLY A 120 11.62 13.67 -13.73
CA GLY A 120 12.50 14.66 -14.34
C GLY A 120 13.90 14.09 -14.62
N LYS A 121 14.53 13.48 -13.62
CA LYS A 121 15.84 12.85 -13.78
C LYS A 121 15.84 11.72 -14.82
N THR A 122 14.76 10.95 -14.88
CA THR A 122 14.56 9.85 -15.83
C THR A 122 14.57 10.37 -17.27
N LEU A 123 13.74 11.37 -17.56
CA LEU A 123 13.65 11.97 -18.89
C LEU A 123 14.96 12.67 -19.29
N THR A 124 15.59 13.40 -18.37
CA THR A 124 16.91 13.99 -18.61
C THR A 124 17.96 12.94 -18.95
N GLN A 125 17.98 11.82 -18.21
CA GLN A 125 18.93 10.74 -18.48
C GLN A 125 18.66 10.06 -19.84
N MET A 126 17.39 9.88 -20.23
CA MET A 126 17.03 9.36 -21.56
C MET A 126 17.52 10.28 -22.68
N ALA A 127 17.22 11.57 -22.58
CA ALA A 127 17.63 12.56 -23.57
C ALA A 127 19.17 12.61 -23.74
N ILE A 128 19.92 12.56 -22.62
CA ILE A 128 21.38 12.48 -22.65
C ILE A 128 21.87 11.20 -23.35
N GLN A 129 21.25 10.05 -23.08
CA GLN A 129 21.62 8.77 -23.70
C GLN A 129 21.32 8.76 -25.21
N ASP A 130 20.29 9.48 -25.64
CA ASP A 130 19.85 9.53 -27.04
C ASP A 130 20.52 10.69 -27.81
N GLY A 131 21.19 11.60 -27.11
CA GLY A 131 21.82 12.79 -27.69
C GLY A 131 20.81 13.84 -28.18
N THR A 132 19.63 13.88 -27.56
CA THR A 132 18.49 14.75 -27.95
C THR A 132 18.14 15.74 -26.85
N ASP A 133 17.21 16.66 -27.12
CA ASP A 133 16.49 17.36 -26.07
C ASP A 133 15.36 16.49 -25.46
N ILE A 134 14.94 16.80 -24.23
CA ILE A 134 13.80 16.12 -23.56
C ILE A 134 12.51 16.27 -24.39
N THR A 135 12.33 17.40 -25.07
CA THR A 135 11.15 17.69 -25.90
C THR A 135 11.05 16.82 -27.15
N GLU A 136 12.13 16.13 -27.52
CA GLU A 136 12.16 15.19 -28.65
C GLU A 136 11.82 13.75 -28.22
N LEU A 137 11.74 13.46 -26.92
CA LEU A 137 11.34 12.15 -26.42
C LEU A 137 9.86 11.93 -26.69
N ASP A 138 9.51 10.72 -27.14
CA ASP A 138 8.12 10.29 -27.32
C ASP A 138 7.58 9.75 -25.99
N VAL A 139 7.67 10.58 -24.94
CA VAL A 139 7.22 10.26 -23.58
C VAL A 139 6.70 11.53 -22.92
N ASP A 140 5.39 11.60 -22.68
CA ASP A 140 4.83 12.70 -21.90
C ASP A 140 5.13 12.53 -20.40
N ARG A 141 5.45 13.64 -19.73
CA ARG A 141 5.87 13.64 -18.33
C ARG A 141 4.75 13.21 -17.37
N GLU A 142 3.56 13.76 -17.53
CA GLU A 142 2.44 13.45 -16.63
C GLU A 142 1.85 12.07 -16.95
N ASP A 143 1.84 11.70 -18.23
CA ASP A 143 1.44 10.37 -18.64
C ASP A 143 2.40 9.29 -18.10
N LEU A 144 3.71 9.48 -18.20
CA LEU A 144 4.70 8.56 -17.61
C LEU A 144 4.50 8.40 -16.10
N LYS A 145 4.25 9.50 -15.39
CA LYS A 145 3.97 9.48 -13.95
C LYS A 145 2.72 8.65 -13.64
N ASN A 146 1.62 8.88 -14.36
CA ASN A 146 0.38 8.13 -14.19
C ASN A 146 0.58 6.64 -14.52
N GLN A 147 1.28 6.36 -15.61
CA GLN A 147 1.55 5.02 -16.09
C GLN A 147 2.43 4.23 -15.11
N ILE A 148 3.42 4.87 -14.47
CA ILE A 148 4.21 4.25 -13.40
C ILE A 148 3.34 3.94 -12.17
N SER A 149 2.45 4.85 -11.77
CA SER A 149 1.51 4.57 -10.66
C SER A 149 0.59 3.38 -11.00
N ILE A 150 0.09 3.31 -12.24
CA ILE A 150 -0.71 2.16 -12.72
C ILE A 150 0.11 0.87 -12.68
N TRP A 151 1.35 0.87 -13.16
CA TRP A 151 2.18 -0.34 -13.13
C TRP A 151 2.45 -0.78 -11.70
N LYS A 152 2.91 0.11 -10.83
CA LYS A 152 3.19 -0.22 -9.43
C LYS A 152 1.95 -0.68 -8.67
N GLY A 153 0.81 -0.02 -8.89
CA GLY A 153 -0.47 -0.40 -8.29
C GLY A 153 -0.96 -1.80 -8.73
N ASN A 154 -0.53 -2.27 -9.90
CA ASN A 154 -0.82 -3.60 -10.42
C ASN A 154 0.36 -4.59 -10.27
N LEU A 155 1.38 -4.25 -9.48
CA LEU A 155 2.58 -5.08 -9.30
C LEU A 155 3.23 -5.47 -10.63
N ALA A 156 3.21 -4.54 -11.58
CA ALA A 156 3.84 -4.68 -12.89
C ALA A 156 5.25 -4.08 -12.83
N TYR A 157 6.26 -4.92 -13.01
CA TYR A 157 7.67 -4.59 -12.82
C TYR A 157 8.30 -4.09 -14.12
N ALA A 158 9.17 -3.07 -14.00
CA ALA A 158 10.01 -2.62 -15.12
C ALA A 158 10.91 -3.75 -15.64
N ASP A 159 11.37 -4.61 -14.73
CA ASP A 159 12.17 -5.80 -15.02
C ASP A 159 11.78 -6.92 -14.04
N LEU A 160 10.87 -7.79 -14.47
CA LEU A 160 10.33 -8.86 -13.62
C LEU A 160 11.38 -9.93 -13.28
N GLU A 161 12.28 -10.23 -14.22
CA GLU A 161 13.34 -11.21 -14.02
C GLU A 161 14.36 -10.69 -13.02
N ALA A 162 14.81 -9.45 -13.19
CA ALA A 162 15.74 -8.80 -12.26
C ALA A 162 15.13 -8.59 -10.87
N ALA A 163 13.81 -8.45 -10.77
CA ALA A 163 13.13 -8.42 -9.47
C ALA A 163 13.36 -9.71 -8.68
N GLY A 164 13.55 -10.87 -9.32
CA GLY A 164 13.87 -12.11 -8.62
C GLY A 164 12.84 -12.47 -7.56
N LEU A 165 11.55 -12.34 -7.91
CA LEU A 165 10.45 -12.61 -6.99
C LEU A 165 10.35 -14.11 -6.67
N PRO A 166 9.98 -14.48 -5.43
CA PRO A 166 9.70 -15.88 -5.08
C PRO A 166 8.60 -16.50 -5.95
N GLU A 167 8.57 -17.82 -6.05
CA GLU A 167 7.58 -18.54 -6.86
C GLU A 167 6.13 -18.18 -6.50
N ALA A 168 5.84 -18.01 -5.21
CA ALA A 168 4.53 -17.61 -4.71
C ALA A 168 4.02 -16.27 -5.27
N ALA A 169 4.91 -15.40 -5.75
CA ALA A 169 4.56 -14.10 -6.35
C ALA A 169 4.28 -14.17 -7.86
N ARG A 170 4.64 -15.27 -8.55
CA ARG A 170 4.61 -15.35 -10.03
C ARG A 170 3.20 -15.25 -10.63
N HIS A 171 2.16 -15.59 -9.87
CA HIS A 171 0.76 -15.51 -10.32
C HIS A 171 0.12 -14.13 -10.07
N ILE A 172 0.82 -13.25 -9.36
CA ILE A 172 0.31 -11.95 -8.92
C ILE A 172 1.05 -10.82 -9.63
N ALA A 173 2.38 -10.89 -9.69
CA ALA A 173 3.20 -9.89 -10.35
C ALA A 173 3.34 -10.17 -11.85
N SER A 174 3.55 -9.10 -12.62
CA SER A 174 3.74 -9.18 -14.08
C SER A 174 4.85 -8.25 -14.55
N ALA A 175 5.28 -8.38 -15.80
CA ALA A 175 6.12 -7.36 -16.42
C ALA A 175 5.25 -6.20 -16.89
N ALA A 176 5.72 -4.97 -16.72
CA ALA A 176 5.10 -3.78 -17.29
C ALA A 176 4.97 -3.91 -18.81
N LYS A 177 3.84 -3.45 -19.34
CA LYS A 177 3.53 -3.44 -20.77
C LYS A 177 3.11 -2.05 -21.19
N HIS A 178 3.53 -1.68 -22.38
CA HIS A 178 3.17 -0.43 -23.05
C HIS A 178 3.36 -0.62 -24.55
N GLU A 179 2.54 0.05 -25.36
CA GLU A 179 2.68 0.01 -26.83
C GLU A 179 3.94 0.76 -27.29
N ASN A 180 4.25 1.87 -26.62
CA ASN A 180 5.47 2.63 -26.85
C ASN A 180 6.61 2.13 -25.95
N GLY A 181 7.67 1.60 -26.57
CA GLY A 181 8.85 1.06 -25.88
C GLY A 181 9.68 2.10 -25.09
N GLN A 182 9.56 3.40 -25.40
CA GLN A 182 10.25 4.45 -24.65
C GLN A 182 9.73 4.55 -23.20
N TYR A 183 8.44 4.31 -22.98
CA TYR A 183 7.83 4.28 -21.65
C TYR A 183 8.37 3.12 -20.79
N LEU A 184 8.57 1.94 -21.38
CA LEU A 184 9.18 0.80 -20.68
C LEU A 184 10.65 1.08 -20.34
N ARG A 185 11.40 1.69 -21.26
CA ARG A 185 12.77 2.14 -21.01
C ARG A 185 12.82 3.20 -19.90
N ALA A 186 11.92 4.18 -19.93
CA ALA A 186 11.78 5.19 -18.91
C ALA A 186 11.53 4.56 -17.54
N TYR A 187 10.64 3.56 -17.46
CA TYR A 187 10.35 2.89 -16.20
C TYR A 187 11.57 2.14 -15.64
N LYS A 188 12.37 1.49 -16.50
CA LYS A 188 13.63 0.85 -16.08
C LYS A 188 14.62 1.86 -15.51
N ILE A 189 14.80 3.00 -16.18
CA ILE A 189 15.69 4.08 -15.70
C ILE A 189 15.16 4.68 -14.39
N PHE A 190 13.84 4.89 -14.29
CA PHE A 190 13.19 5.37 -13.08
C PHE A 190 13.48 4.46 -11.88
N GLU A 191 13.31 3.14 -12.02
CA GLU A 191 13.57 2.18 -10.93
C GLU A 191 15.05 2.09 -10.55
N GLN A 192 15.96 2.22 -11.52
CA GLN A 192 17.40 2.29 -11.27
C GLN A 192 17.75 3.54 -10.44
N LEU A 193 17.30 4.72 -10.88
CA LEU A 193 17.54 5.99 -10.19
C LEU A 193 16.94 5.99 -8.79
N ARG A 194 15.73 5.46 -8.64
CA ARG A 194 15.03 5.32 -7.36
C ARG A 194 15.84 4.48 -6.38
N THR A 195 16.29 3.31 -6.82
CA THR A 195 17.02 2.35 -5.99
C THR A 195 18.39 2.87 -5.59
N GLN A 196 19.13 3.48 -6.54
CA GLN A 196 20.44 4.09 -6.27
C GLN A 196 20.38 5.22 -5.23
N GLN A 197 19.25 5.94 -5.17
CA GLN A 197 19.05 7.06 -4.25
C GLN A 197 18.26 6.68 -2.98
N PHE A 198 17.94 5.39 -2.79
CA PHE A 198 17.14 4.89 -1.67
C PHE A 198 15.79 5.61 -1.50
N ILE A 199 15.12 5.92 -2.61
CA ILE A 199 13.84 6.65 -2.61
C ILE A 199 12.66 5.68 -2.54
N ILE A 200 11.71 5.99 -1.67
CA ILE A 200 10.40 5.32 -1.61
C ILE A 200 9.34 6.34 -2.03
N THR A 201 8.75 6.17 -3.21
CA THR A 201 7.59 6.97 -3.61
C THR A 201 6.34 6.51 -2.87
N PHE A 202 5.23 7.24 -3.04
CA PHE A 202 3.95 6.82 -2.49
C PHE A 202 3.55 5.41 -2.97
N ASP A 203 3.61 5.15 -4.28
CA ASP A 203 3.29 3.84 -4.87
C ASP A 203 4.20 2.71 -4.35
N ASP A 204 5.48 3.02 -4.07
CA ASP A 204 6.43 2.05 -3.50
C ASP A 204 6.02 1.56 -2.12
N MET A 205 5.31 2.36 -1.32
CA MET A 205 4.91 1.92 0.01
C MET A 205 4.12 0.61 -0.03
N LEU A 206 3.26 0.43 -1.04
CA LEU A 206 2.50 -0.80 -1.24
C LEU A 206 3.33 -1.88 -1.90
N MET A 207 3.93 -1.59 -3.05
CA MET A 207 4.66 -2.57 -3.85
C MET A 207 5.85 -3.16 -3.06
N MET A 208 6.67 -2.30 -2.46
CA MET A 208 7.82 -2.71 -1.66
C MET A 208 7.41 -3.33 -0.32
N GLY A 209 6.31 -2.85 0.28
CA GLY A 209 5.73 -3.49 1.48
C GLY A 209 5.28 -4.92 1.20
N TRP A 210 4.60 -5.14 0.08
CA TRP A 210 4.21 -6.47 -0.39
C TRP A 210 5.43 -7.36 -0.69
N GLU A 211 6.44 -6.84 -1.39
CA GLU A 211 7.67 -7.59 -1.67
C GLU A 211 8.37 -8.07 -0.39
N LEU A 212 8.44 -7.24 0.64
CA LEU A 212 9.04 -7.64 1.91
C LEU A 212 8.28 -8.77 2.58
N LEU A 213 6.94 -8.76 2.53
CA LEU A 213 6.12 -9.85 3.06
C LEU A 213 6.33 -11.16 2.31
N ILE A 214 6.46 -11.11 0.98
CA ILE A 214 6.61 -12.34 0.18
C ILE A 214 8.03 -12.89 0.21
N ARG A 215 9.05 -12.03 0.34
CA ARG A 215 10.46 -12.44 0.42
C ARG A 215 10.89 -12.94 1.78
N HIS A 216 10.30 -12.40 2.84
CA HIS A 216 10.69 -12.69 4.22
C HIS A 216 9.48 -13.23 5.00
N PRO A 217 9.28 -14.56 5.00
CA PRO A 217 8.18 -15.21 5.71
C PRO A 217 8.10 -14.81 7.19
N GLU A 218 9.23 -14.50 7.84
CA GLU A 218 9.26 -14.04 9.23
C GLU A 218 8.72 -12.62 9.44
N ILE A 219 8.67 -11.78 8.40
CA ILE A 219 7.99 -10.48 8.44
C ILE A 219 6.49 -10.70 8.31
N LEU A 220 6.08 -11.55 7.37
CA LEU A 220 4.68 -11.91 7.17
C LEU A 220 4.08 -12.60 8.40
N GLN A 221 4.75 -13.61 8.95
CA GLN A 221 4.30 -14.32 10.13
C GLN A 221 4.14 -13.36 11.32
N SER A 222 5.12 -12.49 11.56
CA SER A 222 5.01 -11.49 12.62
C SER A 222 3.83 -10.53 12.41
N ALA A 223 3.52 -10.15 11.17
CA ALA A 223 2.35 -9.34 10.87
C ALA A 223 1.04 -10.12 11.10
N GLN A 224 0.99 -11.40 10.71
CA GLN A 224 -0.16 -12.28 10.91
C GLN A 224 -0.39 -12.61 12.38
N ASP A 225 0.66 -12.76 13.19
CA ASP A 225 0.54 -13.00 14.63
C ASP A 225 -0.01 -11.77 15.37
N ASN A 226 0.26 -10.57 14.84
CA ASN A 226 -0.24 -9.32 15.40
C ASN A 226 -1.73 -9.09 15.16
N TYR A 227 -2.34 -9.69 14.13
CA TYR A 227 -3.73 -9.43 13.75
C TYR A 227 -4.56 -10.73 13.72
N ARG A 228 -5.77 -10.72 14.29
CA ARG A 228 -6.68 -11.87 14.36
C ARG A 228 -7.99 -11.62 13.65
#